data_AF-A0A6B3FPM8-F1
#
_entry.id   AF-A0A6B3FPM8-F1
#
_cell.length_a   1.000
_cell.length_b   1.000
_cell.length_c   1.000
_cell.angle_alpha   90.00
_cell.angle_beta   90.00
_cell.angle_gamma   90.00
#
_symmetry.space_group_name_H-M   'P 1'
#
loop_
_entity.id
_entity.type
_entity.pdbx_description
1 polymer ?
#
loop_
_entity_poly.entity_id
_entity_poly.type
_entity_poly.pdbx_seq_one_letter_code
_entity_poly.pdbx_strand_id
1 'polypeptide(L)'
;RAGFRTPGHVDFGNLRALGVLTGDIPDGARIERLPLTWDDLEWIRSRTRLPIVVKGVLRAEDAEHCVALGADGVIVSNHGGRQL
;
A
#
# COMPACT_ATOMS: atom_id res chain seq x y z
N ARG A 1 10.63 3.19 -16.84
CA ARG A 1 10.82 3.59 -15.41
C ARG A 1 11.51 4.95 -15.39
N ALA A 2 10.97 5.93 -14.66
CA ALA A 2 11.45 7.31 -14.68
C ALA A 2 12.79 7.57 -13.94
N GLY A 3 13.64 6.56 -13.72
CA GLY A 3 14.93 6.74 -13.04
C GLY A 3 14.87 7.17 -11.55
N PHE A 4 13.69 7.32 -10.97
CA PHE A 4 13.53 7.78 -9.58
C PHE A 4 14.26 6.87 -8.58
N ARG A 5 15.15 7.48 -7.78
CA ARG A 5 15.80 6.88 -6.61
C ARG A 5 15.43 7.66 -5.36
N THR A 6 15.21 6.94 -4.25
CA THR A 6 15.00 7.56 -2.94
C THR A 6 16.29 8.25 -2.50
N PRO A 7 16.26 9.53 -2.07
CA PRO A 7 17.44 10.20 -1.53
C PRO A 7 18.02 9.44 -0.32
N GLY A 8 19.34 9.40 -0.14
CA GLY A 8 19.97 8.61 0.91
C GLY A 8 19.64 9.00 2.36
N HIS A 9 19.03 10.17 2.57
CA HIS A 9 18.54 10.62 3.88
C HIS A 9 17.06 10.28 4.12
N VAL A 10 16.35 9.79 3.11
CA VAL A 10 14.93 9.39 3.20
C VAL A 10 14.90 7.88 3.35
N ASP A 11 14.28 7.42 4.43
CA ASP A 11 14.13 5.99 4.74
C ASP A 11 12.73 5.71 5.33
N PHE A 12 12.41 4.45 5.55
CA PHE A 12 11.17 3.96 6.13
C PHE A 12 11.12 4.15 7.66
N GLY A 13 11.27 5.40 8.12
CA GLY A 13 11.41 5.76 9.53
C GLY A 13 10.37 5.12 10.46
N ASN A 14 9.10 5.09 10.05
CA ASN A 14 8.02 4.46 10.83
C ASN A 14 8.24 2.94 11.01
N LEU A 15 8.67 2.25 9.96
CA LEU A 15 8.91 0.80 10.03
C LEU A 15 10.16 0.48 10.85
N ARG A 16 11.17 1.35 10.83
CA ARG A 16 12.34 1.24 11.70
C ARG A 16 11.99 1.47 13.17
N ALA A 17 11.21 2.50 13.46
CA ALA A 17 10.76 2.80 14.81
C ALA A 17 9.94 1.65 15.42
N LEU A 18 9.17 0.94 14.60
CA LEU A 18 8.41 -0.24 14.99
C LEU A 18 9.25 -1.53 15.06
N GLY A 19 10.55 -1.47 14.73
CA GLY A 19 11.42 -2.65 14.68
C GLY A 19 11.08 -3.64 13.54
N VAL A 20 10.20 -3.25 12.62
CA VAL A 20 9.75 -4.08 11.49
C VAL A 20 10.84 -4.18 10.41
N LEU A 21 11.61 -3.11 10.23
CA LEU A 21 12.77 -3.09 9.35
C LEU A 21 14.06 -2.87 10.14
N THR A 22 14.93 -3.88 10.14
CA THR A 22 16.26 -3.84 10.74
C THR A 22 17.34 -3.90 9.66
N GLY A 23 18.48 -3.23 9.91
CA GLY A 23 19.61 -3.19 8.97
C GLY A 23 19.41 -2.33 7.72
N ASP A 24 20.37 -2.39 6.81
CA ASP A 24 20.33 -1.66 5.55
C ASP A 24 19.34 -2.30 4.57
N ILE A 25 18.59 -1.47 3.84
CA ILE A 25 17.70 -1.94 2.78
C ILE A 25 18.53 -2.05 1.51
N PRO A 26 18.70 -3.26 0.93
CA PRO A 26 19.49 -3.42 -0.28
C PRO A 26 18.98 -2.55 -1.43
N ASP A 27 19.92 -2.06 -2.23
CA ASP A 27 19.60 -1.30 -3.42
C ASP A 27 18.72 -2.14 -4.36
N GLY A 28 17.48 -1.67 -4.59
CA GLY A 28 16.51 -2.39 -5.41
C GLY A 28 15.69 -3.47 -4.70
N ALA A 29 15.78 -3.56 -3.37
CA ALA A 29 14.92 -4.43 -2.56
C ALA A 29 13.45 -4.22 -2.93
N ARG A 30 12.73 -5.32 -3.12
CA ARG A 30 11.28 -5.33 -3.32
C ARG A 30 10.67 -6.03 -2.13
N ILE A 31 9.64 -5.41 -1.56
CA ILE A 31 8.69 -6.18 -0.77
C ILE A 31 7.95 -7.04 -1.79
N GLU A 32 8.32 -8.32 -1.85
CA GLU A 32 7.57 -9.29 -2.64
C GLU A 32 6.13 -9.28 -2.12
N ARG A 33 5.21 -9.34 -3.08
CA ARG A 33 3.77 -9.21 -2.90
C ARG A 33 3.35 -9.99 -1.66
N LEU A 34 2.90 -9.31 -0.61
CA LEU A 34 1.93 -9.94 0.28
C LEU A 34 0.69 -10.17 -0.61
N PRO A 35 0.22 -11.42 -0.79
CA PRO A 35 -0.95 -11.70 -1.59
C PRO A 35 -2.18 -11.24 -0.81
N LEU A 36 -2.38 -9.92 -0.73
CA LEU A 36 -3.55 -9.33 -0.11
C LEU A 36 -4.78 -9.71 -0.94
N THR A 37 -5.82 -10.16 -0.27
CA THR A 37 -7.12 -10.49 -0.84
C THR A 37 -8.17 -9.49 -0.37
N TRP A 38 -9.39 -9.65 -0.86
CA TRP A 38 -10.53 -8.87 -0.40
C TRP A 38 -10.89 -9.14 1.06
N ASP A 39 -10.63 -10.35 1.56
CA ASP A 39 -10.85 -10.73 2.96
C ASP A 39 -9.98 -9.90 3.92
N ASP A 40 -8.79 -9.48 3.47
CA ASP A 40 -7.92 -8.60 4.27
C ASP A 40 -8.55 -7.21 4.46
N LEU A 41 -9.33 -6.72 3.49
CA LEU A 41 -10.02 -5.43 3.63
C LEU A 41 -11.11 -5.51 4.70
N GLU A 42 -11.90 -6.60 4.71
CA GLU A 42 -12.88 -6.86 5.77
C GLU A 42 -12.20 -6.99 7.14
N TRP A 43 -11.09 -7.73 7.19
CA TRP A 43 -10.30 -7.86 8.41
C TRP A 43 -9.80 -6.49 8.89
N ILE A 44 -9.20 -5.66 8.04
CA ILE A 44 -8.74 -4.30 8.40
C ILE A 44 -9.91 -3.46 8.93
N ARG A 45 -11.06 -3.47 8.24
CA ARG A 45 -12.29 -2.76 8.66
C ARG A 45 -12.73 -3.18 10.06
N SER A 46 -12.56 -4.45 10.43
CA SER A 46 -12.87 -4.95 11.79
C SER A 46 -11.90 -4.47 12.88
N ARG A 47 -10.68 -4.04 12.52
CA ARG A 47 -9.60 -3.67 13.46
C ARG A 47 -9.53 -2.18 13.76
N THR A 48 -10.24 -1.33 13.01
CA THR A 48 -10.14 0.12 13.16
C THR A 48 -11.48 0.84 12.95
N ARG A 49 -11.59 2.00 13.59
CA ARG A 49 -12.68 2.97 13.37
C ARG A 49 -12.25 4.15 12.53
N LEU A 50 -10.96 4.25 12.19
CA LEU A 50 -10.45 5.29 11.29
C LEU A 50 -11.01 5.09 9.87
N PRO A 51 -11.15 6.17 9.08
CA PRO A 51 -11.50 6.05 7.67
C PRO A 51 -10.47 5.21 6.90
N ILE A 52 -10.95 4.27 6.09
CA ILE A 52 -10.13 3.39 5.25
C ILE A 52 -10.21 3.86 3.80
N VAL A 53 -9.06 4.11 3.18
CA VAL A 53 -8.96 4.49 1.78
C VAL A 53 -8.11 3.48 1.02
N VAL A 54 -8.67 2.84 -0.01
CA VAL A 54 -7.94 1.88 -0.84
C VAL A 54 -7.22 2.60 -1.98
N LYS A 55 -5.89 2.55 -1.98
CA LYS A 55 -5.05 3.19 -2.99
C LYS A 55 -4.51 2.15 -3.97
N GLY A 56 -4.66 2.43 -5.27
CA GLY A 56 -4.17 1.53 -6.32
C GLY A 56 -5.25 1.06 -7.27
N VAL A 57 -6.49 1.52 -7.09
CA VAL A 57 -7.65 1.09 -7.87
C VAL A 57 -7.55 1.65 -9.28
N LEU A 58 -7.69 0.79 -10.29
CA LEU A 58 -7.58 1.17 -11.72
C LEU A 58 -8.80 0.74 -12.56
N ARG A 59 -9.72 -0.02 -11.97
CA ARG A 59 -10.96 -0.48 -12.61
C ARG A 59 -12.17 -0.03 -11.81
N ALA A 60 -13.29 0.19 -12.50
CA ALA A 60 -14.52 0.64 -11.87
C ALA A 60 -15.09 -0.45 -10.95
N GLU A 61 -15.02 -1.71 -11.40
CA GLU A 61 -15.52 -2.88 -10.67
C GLU A 61 -14.78 -3.07 -9.34
N ASP A 62 -13.46 -2.85 -9.33
CA ASP A 62 -12.66 -2.89 -8.11
C ASP A 62 -13.06 -1.76 -7.13
N ALA A 63 -13.42 -0.58 -7.64
CA ALA A 63 -13.89 0.53 -6.82
C ALA A 63 -15.24 0.22 -6.17
N GLU A 64 -16.18 -0.34 -6.94
CA GLU A 64 -17.48 -0.82 -6.43
C GLU A 64 -17.28 -1.87 -5.33
N HIS A 65 -16.36 -2.82 -5.55
CA HIS A 65 -16.02 -3.86 -4.58
C HIS A 65 -15.45 -3.27 -3.29
N CYS A 66 -14.53 -2.29 -3.39
CA CYS A 66 -13.98 -1.60 -2.20
C CYS A 66 -15.07 -0.95 -1.34
N VAL A 67 -16.03 -0.25 -1.97
CA VAL A 67 -17.12 0.40 -1.25
C VAL A 67 -18.06 -0.64 -0.63
N ALA A 68 -18.37 -1.72 -1.35
CA ALA A 68 -19.20 -2.81 -0.83
C ALA A 68 -18.61 -3.46 0.43
N LEU A 69 -17.27 -3.54 0.53
CA LEU A 69 -16.55 -4.08 1.68
C LEU A 69 -16.28 -3.03 2.79
N GLY A 70 -16.84 -1.82 2.68
CA GLY A 70 -16.80 -0.82 3.73
C GLY A 70 -15.55 0.07 3.74
N ALA A 71 -14.88 0.22 2.60
CA ALA A 71 -13.92 1.32 2.41
C ALA A 71 -14.66 2.66 2.39
N ASP A 72 -14.07 3.68 3.01
CA ASP A 72 -14.59 5.04 3.07
C ASP A 72 -14.16 5.89 1.85
N GLY A 73 -13.24 5.37 1.03
CA GLY A 73 -12.84 5.99 -0.23
C GLY A 73 -11.86 5.15 -1.03
N VAL A 74 -11.59 5.62 -2.26
CA VAL A 74 -10.61 5.00 -3.17
C VAL A 74 -9.69 6.07 -3.76
N ILE A 75 -8.44 5.70 -4.03
CA ILE A 75 -7.46 6.53 -4.75
C ILE A 75 -7.08 5.82 -6.05
N VAL A 76 -7.46 6.46 -7.17
CA VAL A 76 -7.02 6.05 -8.51
C VAL A 76 -5.53 6.32 -8.64
N SER A 77 -4.73 5.25 -8.74
CA SER A 77 -3.27 5.36 -8.75
C SER A 77 -2.64 4.10 -9.33
N ASN A 78 -1.63 4.25 -10.18
CA ASN A 78 -0.75 3.16 -10.63
C ASN A 78 0.62 3.21 -9.93
N HIS A 79 0.65 3.81 -8.73
CA HIS A 79 1.89 4.02 -7.97
C HIS A 79 2.94 4.85 -8.74
N GLY A 80 2.49 5.80 -9.58
CA GLY A 80 3.38 6.65 -10.39
C GLY A 80 4.07 5.90 -11.54
N GLY A 81 3.40 4.91 -12.14
CA GLY A 81 3.93 4.09 -13.23
C GLY A 81 5.06 3.15 -12.80
N ARG A 82 5.12 2.82 -11.50
CA ARG A 82 6.14 1.93 -10.91
C ARG A 82 5.65 0.50 -10.74
N GLN A 83 4.35 0.29 -10.86
CA GLN A 83 3.64 -0.99 -10.74
C GLN A 83 2.54 -1.08 -11.81
N LEU A 84 2.06 -2.30 -12.07
CA LEU A 84 0.89 -2.62 -12.91
C LEU A 84 0.07 -3.73 -12.24
#